data_AF-A0A7D3VZJ8-F1
#
_entry.id   AF-A0A7D3VZJ8-F1
#
_cell.length_a   1.000
_cell.length_b   1.000
_cell.length_c   1.000
_cell.angle_alpha   90.00
_cell.angle_beta   90.00
_cell.angle_gamma   90.00
#
_symmetry.space_group_name_H-M   'P 1'
#
loop_
_entity.id
_entity.type
_entity.pdbx_description
1 polymer ?
#
loop_
_entity_poly.entity_id
_entity_poly.type
_entity_poly.pdbx_seq_one_letter_code
_entity_poly.pdbx_strand_id
1 'polypeptide(L)'
;MLSDAVVVLDLADREPVVITDDRLAEVIARLDESAELSAVGSREHTERLRSRVERLGSYRNQPGGFWVASTKPEAAGEAFAGSTPLRELDAVALLSDGASRLADRFDLMSWPELLAVLRKAGPTELIARTREVEASDPNGMRWPRGKASDDATAVWWSTGD
;
A
#
# COMPACT_ATOMS: atom_id res chain seq x y z
N MET A 1 -1.67 4.80 -12.06
CA MET A 1 -1.92 4.74 -10.62
C MET A 1 -1.40 6.01 -9.95
N LEU A 2 -1.98 6.37 -8.82
CA LEU A 2 -1.58 7.51 -7.98
C LEU A 2 -1.42 7.00 -6.55
N SER A 3 -0.57 7.65 -5.78
CA SER A 3 -0.32 7.30 -4.37
C SER A 3 0.23 5.88 -4.19
N ASP A 4 0.29 5.47 -2.94
CA ASP A 4 0.63 4.16 -2.39
C ASP A 4 -0.30 2.98 -2.79
N ALA A 5 -1.03 3.08 -3.90
CA ALA A 5 -1.59 1.88 -4.51
C ALA A 5 -0.46 1.00 -5.06
N VAL A 6 -0.68 -0.31 -5.14
CA VAL A 6 0.31 -1.27 -5.65
C VAL A 6 -0.25 -2.03 -6.85
N VAL A 7 0.53 -2.10 -7.92
CA VAL A 7 0.31 -2.99 -9.07
C VAL A 7 1.39 -4.05 -9.03
N VAL A 8 1.01 -5.33 -9.03
CA VAL A 8 1.93 -6.44 -9.15
C VAL A 8 1.66 -7.14 -10.48
N LEU A 9 2.69 -7.21 -11.32
CA LEU A 9 2.68 -7.95 -12.57
C LEU A 9 3.36 -9.30 -12.34
N ASP A 10 2.57 -10.37 -12.40
CA ASP A 10 3.10 -11.74 -12.36
C ASP A 10 3.51 -12.13 -13.77
N LEU A 11 4.82 -12.30 -13.98
CA LEU A 11 5.43 -12.48 -15.29
C LEU A 11 5.85 -13.93 -15.48
N ALA A 12 5.61 -14.47 -16.66
CA ALA A 12 5.99 -15.85 -16.98
C ALA A 12 7.50 -16.06 -16.79
N ASP A 13 7.85 -17.11 -16.04
CA ASP A 13 9.22 -17.59 -15.81
C ASP A 13 10.19 -16.59 -15.15
N ARG A 14 9.69 -15.60 -14.39
CA ARG A 14 10.54 -14.64 -13.68
C ARG A 14 9.86 -14.05 -12.44
N GLU A 15 10.67 -13.35 -11.64
CA GLU A 15 10.16 -12.64 -10.46
C GLU A 15 9.10 -11.59 -10.83
N PRO A 16 8.06 -11.44 -9.99
CA PRO A 16 7.04 -10.42 -10.20
C PRO A 16 7.62 -9.01 -10.21
N VAL A 17 7.01 -8.12 -10.99
CA VAL A 17 7.34 -6.70 -10.99
C VAL A 17 6.31 -5.96 -10.14
N VAL A 18 6.79 -5.25 -9.13
CA VAL A 18 5.96 -4.45 -8.21
C VAL A 18 6.12 -2.98 -8.56
N ILE A 19 5.00 -2.30 -8.78
CA ILE A 19 4.94 -0.89 -9.15
C ILE A 19 4.09 -0.17 -8.10
N THR A 20 4.67 0.88 -7.51
CA THR A 20 4.03 1.77 -6.54
C THR A 20 4.55 3.19 -6.78
N ASP A 21 3.78 4.20 -6.37
CA ASP A 21 4.21 5.59 -6.38
C ASP A 21 4.80 5.97 -5.01
N ASP A 22 6.12 5.90 -4.91
CA ASP A 22 6.86 6.12 -3.67
C ASP A 22 6.97 7.60 -3.25
N ARG A 23 6.41 8.54 -4.00
CA ARG A 23 6.49 9.98 -3.69
C ARG A 23 5.95 10.31 -2.29
N LEU A 24 4.91 9.61 -1.83
CA LEU A 24 4.40 9.76 -0.46
C LEU A 24 5.43 9.28 0.58
N ALA A 25 6.02 8.10 0.37
CA ALA A 25 7.04 7.54 1.25
C ALA A 25 8.28 8.45 1.33
N GLU A 26 8.70 9.02 0.20
CA GLU A 26 9.79 9.99 0.17
C GLU A 26 9.49 11.28 0.94
N VAL A 27 8.26 11.80 0.85
CA VAL A 27 7.85 12.98 1.64
C VAL A 27 7.85 12.66 3.12
N ILE A 28 7.33 11.49 3.53
CA ILE A 28 7.36 11.04 4.92
C ILE A 28 8.80 10.96 5.44
N ALA A 29 9.71 10.37 4.66
CA ALA A 29 11.12 10.28 5.02
C ALA A 29 11.80 11.66 5.14
N ARG A 30 11.49 12.59 4.23
CA ARG A 30 12.00 13.98 4.27
C ARG A 30 11.53 14.77 5.49
N LEU A 31 10.35 14.45 6.01
CA LEU A 31 9.80 15.09 7.20
C LEU A 31 10.40 14.55 8.51
N ASP A 32 11.31 13.58 8.42
CA ASP A 32 11.90 12.82 9.53
C ASP A 32 10.84 12.37 10.53
N GLU A 33 9.68 11.98 10.00
CA GLU A 33 8.62 11.38 10.80
C GLU A 33 9.00 9.94 11.08
N SER A 34 10.00 9.74 11.94
CA SER A 34 10.19 8.45 12.58
C SER A 34 8.90 8.10 13.32
N ALA A 35 8.51 6.83 13.24
CA ALA A 35 7.39 6.34 14.01
C ALA A 35 7.82 6.21 15.48
N GLU A 36 7.90 7.33 16.19
CA GLU A 36 8.01 7.28 17.65
C GLU A 36 6.84 6.45 18.18
N LEU A 37 7.19 5.31 18.78
CA LEU A 37 6.25 4.28 19.20
C LEU A 37 5.25 4.86 20.18
N SER A 38 4.01 4.99 19.74
CA SER A 38 2.88 5.35 20.58
C SER A 38 1.72 4.44 20.20
N ALA A 39 1.11 3.83 21.22
CA ALA A 39 0.00 2.90 21.01
C ALA A 39 -1.13 3.61 20.26
N VAL A 40 -1.61 2.98 19.20
CA VAL A 40 -2.80 3.43 18.45
C VAL A 40 -3.95 3.65 19.43
N GLY A 41 -4.63 4.80 19.29
CA GLY A 41 -5.74 5.20 20.16
C GLY A 41 -5.33 5.96 21.43
N SER A 42 -4.04 6.03 21.78
CA SER A 42 -3.59 6.92 22.85
C SER A 42 -3.75 8.40 22.47
N ARG A 43 -3.81 9.29 23.48
CA ARG A 43 -3.90 10.74 23.24
C ARG A 43 -2.69 11.26 22.46
N GLU A 44 -1.50 10.84 22.87
CA GLU A 44 -0.23 11.16 22.23
C GLU A 44 -0.22 10.73 20.76
N HIS A 45 -0.64 9.49 20.47
CA HIS A 45 -0.78 8.99 19.11
C HIS A 45 -1.75 9.84 18.28
N THR A 46 -2.90 10.21 18.86
CA THR A 46 -3.92 11.01 18.18
C THR A 46 -3.42 12.42 17.86
N GLU A 47 -2.72 13.06 18.79
CA GLU A 47 -2.11 14.39 18.60
C GLU A 47 -1.03 14.35 17.52
N ARG A 48 -0.17 13.33 17.54
CA ARG A 48 0.84 13.10 16.50
C ARG A 48 0.23 12.85 15.14
N LEU A 49 -0.77 11.98 15.05
CA LEU A 49 -1.45 11.68 13.78
C LEU A 49 -2.08 12.95 13.18
N ARG A 50 -2.67 13.80 14.00
CA ARG A 50 -3.22 15.09 13.55
C ARG A 50 -2.12 15.99 12.96
N SER A 51 -1.03 16.19 13.71
CA SER A 51 0.12 16.98 13.24
C SER A 51 0.69 16.44 11.93
N ARG A 52 0.84 15.12 11.84
CA ARG A 52 1.29 14.41 10.63
C ARG A 52 0.36 14.65 9.44
N VAL A 53 -0.95 14.51 9.63
CA VAL A 53 -1.95 14.75 8.56
C VAL A 53 -1.90 16.20 8.09
N GLU A 54 -1.75 17.17 9.00
CA GLU A 54 -1.60 18.59 8.66
C GLU A 54 -0.33 18.85 7.84
N ARG A 55 0.82 18.31 8.29
CA ARG A 55 2.11 18.42 7.59
C ARG A 55 2.05 17.80 6.20
N LEU A 56 1.59 16.56 6.08
CA LEU A 56 1.44 15.88 4.79
C LEU A 56 0.43 16.60 3.88
N GLY A 57 -0.62 17.20 4.45
CA GLY A 57 -1.59 18.02 3.72
C GLY A 57 -0.92 19.14 2.94
N SER A 58 0.15 19.74 3.49
CA SER A 58 0.91 20.79 2.80
C SER A 58 1.75 20.30 1.62
N TYR A 59 1.89 18.99 1.40
CA TYR A 59 2.59 18.36 0.26
C TYR A 59 1.65 17.63 -0.71
N ARG A 60 0.35 17.58 -0.41
CA ARG A 60 -0.61 16.82 -1.21
C ARG A 60 -1.00 17.60 -2.48
N ASN A 61 -0.99 16.91 -3.61
CA ASN A 61 -1.39 17.42 -4.93
C ASN A 61 -0.69 18.73 -5.29
N GLN A 62 0.64 18.71 -5.23
CA GLN A 62 1.50 19.79 -5.68
C GLN A 62 2.89 19.27 -6.10
N PRO A 63 3.60 20.00 -6.98
CA PRO A 63 4.96 19.65 -7.37
C PRO A 63 5.90 19.48 -6.17
N GLY A 64 6.79 18.48 -6.24
CA GLY A 64 7.73 18.15 -5.16
C GLY A 64 7.12 17.41 -3.96
N GLY A 65 5.80 17.25 -3.93
CA GLY A 65 5.07 16.45 -2.95
C GLY A 65 4.61 15.10 -3.52
N PHE A 66 3.39 14.71 -3.18
CA PHE A 66 2.76 13.46 -3.64
C PHE A 66 1.37 13.72 -4.21
N TRP A 67 0.87 12.81 -5.04
CA TRP A 67 -0.37 12.99 -5.79
C TRP A 67 -1.39 11.91 -5.48
N VAL A 68 -2.62 12.33 -5.21
CA VAL A 68 -3.76 11.49 -4.88
C VAL A 68 -4.97 11.90 -5.70
N ALA A 69 -5.80 10.93 -6.07
CA ALA A 69 -7.09 11.19 -6.71
C ALA A 69 -8.02 11.90 -5.72
N SER A 70 -8.18 13.21 -5.88
CA SER A 70 -8.97 14.07 -5.00
C SER A 70 -9.51 15.27 -5.78
N THR A 71 -9.66 16.44 -5.14
CA THR A 71 -10.35 17.60 -5.69
C THR A 71 -9.58 18.39 -6.76
N LYS A 72 -8.28 18.13 -6.94
CA LYS A 72 -7.43 18.79 -7.96
C LYS A 72 -7.29 17.89 -9.19
N PRO A 73 -7.96 18.20 -10.32
CA PRO A 73 -7.94 17.34 -11.51
C PRO A 73 -6.55 17.17 -12.13
N GLU A 74 -5.63 18.11 -11.89
CA GLU A 74 -4.25 18.06 -12.38
C GLU A 74 -3.51 16.83 -11.85
N ALA A 75 -3.92 16.29 -10.69
CA ALA A 75 -3.36 15.07 -10.14
C ALA A 75 -3.49 13.88 -11.11
N ALA A 76 -4.49 13.87 -12.00
CA ALA A 76 -4.62 12.82 -13.01
C ALA A 76 -3.43 12.78 -13.99
N GLY A 77 -2.83 13.94 -14.29
CA GLY A 77 -1.66 14.04 -15.17
C GLY A 77 -0.37 13.51 -14.54
N GLU A 78 -0.39 13.28 -13.23
CA GLU A 78 0.75 12.83 -12.44
C GLU A 78 0.71 11.32 -12.15
N ALA A 79 -0.31 10.64 -12.67
CA ALA A 79 -0.48 9.21 -12.50
C ALA A 79 0.58 8.44 -13.28
N PHE A 80 1.14 7.39 -12.67
CA PHE A 80 1.98 6.45 -13.39
C PHE A 80 1.12 5.64 -14.37
N ALA A 81 1.53 5.61 -15.63
CA ALA A 81 0.88 4.84 -16.68
C ALA A 81 1.93 4.00 -17.41
N GLY A 82 1.52 2.82 -17.84
CA GLY A 82 2.37 1.89 -18.55
C GLY A 82 1.54 0.80 -19.23
N SER A 83 2.20 0.01 -20.05
CA SER A 83 1.60 -1.16 -20.70
C SER A 83 2.62 -2.29 -20.74
N THR A 84 2.12 -3.52 -20.74
CA THR A 84 2.91 -4.73 -20.89
C THR A 84 2.20 -5.68 -21.84
N PRO A 85 2.89 -6.45 -22.69
CA PRO A 85 2.26 -7.44 -23.55
C PRO A 85 1.55 -8.53 -22.75
N LEU A 86 0.31 -8.87 -23.11
CA LEU A 86 -0.47 -9.87 -22.40
C LEU A 86 0.19 -11.25 -22.36
N ARG A 87 0.89 -11.62 -23.44
CA ARG A 87 1.62 -12.88 -23.58
C ARG A 87 2.79 -13.05 -22.59
N GLU A 88 3.15 -12.00 -21.87
CA GLU A 88 4.23 -12.01 -20.87
C GLU A 88 3.68 -12.11 -19.43
N LEU A 89 2.36 -12.08 -19.26
CA LEU A 89 1.69 -12.11 -17.96
C LEU A 89 1.06 -13.47 -17.68
N ASP A 90 1.28 -13.96 -16.46
CA ASP A 90 0.46 -15.02 -15.87
C ASP A 90 -0.75 -14.42 -15.13
N ALA A 91 -0.54 -13.28 -14.47
CA ALA A 91 -1.58 -12.57 -13.72
C ALA A 91 -1.21 -11.12 -13.41
N VAL A 92 -2.19 -10.36 -12.92
CA VAL A 92 -2.06 -9.01 -12.41
C VAL A 92 -2.82 -8.91 -11.08
N ALA A 93 -2.19 -8.29 -10.08
CA ALA A 93 -2.84 -7.87 -8.84
C ALA A 93 -2.85 -6.35 -8.73
N LEU A 94 -3.98 -5.78 -8.29
CA LEU A 94 -4.09 -4.38 -7.87
C LEU A 94 -4.48 -4.36 -6.40
N LEU A 95 -3.68 -3.69 -5.58
CA LEU A 95 -3.83 -3.68 -4.12
C LEU A 95 -3.90 -2.23 -3.63
N SER A 96 -4.76 -1.96 -2.66
CA SER A 96 -4.56 -0.80 -1.77
C SER A 96 -3.41 -1.09 -0.81
N ASP A 97 -2.85 -0.04 -0.20
CA ASP A 97 -1.86 -0.13 0.87
C ASP A 97 -2.31 -1.04 2.03
N GLY A 98 -3.62 -1.05 2.32
CA GLY A 98 -4.24 -1.95 3.29
C GLY A 98 -4.19 -3.43 2.92
N ALA A 99 -4.14 -3.78 1.63
CA ALA A 99 -4.09 -5.16 1.15
C ALA A 99 -2.67 -5.66 0.85
N SER A 100 -1.70 -4.75 0.67
CA SER A 100 -0.28 -5.10 0.47
C SER A 100 0.50 -5.28 1.77
N ARG A 101 -0.05 -4.88 2.92
CA ARG A 101 0.66 -4.80 4.22
C ARG A 101 1.48 -6.02 4.60
N LEU A 102 1.00 -7.24 4.30
CA LEU A 102 1.75 -8.46 4.60
C LEU A 102 3.13 -8.49 3.93
N ALA A 103 3.24 -7.87 2.75
CA ALA A 103 4.47 -7.83 1.96
C ALA A 103 5.34 -6.59 2.20
N ASP A 104 4.75 -5.39 2.30
CA ASP A 104 5.52 -4.14 2.33
C ASP A 104 5.65 -3.49 3.72
N ARG A 105 4.68 -3.68 4.63
CA ARG A 105 4.66 -3.05 5.96
C ARG A 105 5.01 -4.02 7.08
N PHE A 106 4.57 -5.26 6.97
CA PHE A 106 4.76 -6.28 8.01
C PHE A 106 5.97 -7.18 7.74
N ASP A 107 6.41 -7.25 6.47
CA ASP A 107 7.53 -8.10 6.02
C ASP A 107 7.35 -9.56 6.47
N LEU A 108 6.12 -10.07 6.34
CA LEU A 108 5.73 -11.43 6.73
C LEU A 108 5.48 -12.33 5.52
N MET A 109 5.52 -11.77 4.31
CA MET A 109 5.20 -12.45 3.08
C MET A 109 5.98 -11.81 1.93
N SER A 110 6.66 -12.60 1.11
CA SER A 110 7.21 -12.11 -0.15
C SER A 110 6.10 -11.86 -1.18
N TRP A 111 6.38 -11.06 -2.21
CA TRP A 111 5.42 -10.84 -3.31
C TRP A 111 4.99 -12.14 -4.02
N PRO A 112 5.89 -13.09 -4.32
CA PRO A 112 5.48 -14.41 -4.85
C PRO A 112 4.54 -15.17 -3.93
N GLU A 113 4.76 -15.15 -2.61
CA GLU A 113 3.86 -15.79 -1.65
C GLU A 113 2.49 -15.12 -1.59
N LEU A 114 2.43 -13.79 -1.70
CA LEU A 114 1.19 -13.03 -1.80
C LEU A 114 0.39 -13.40 -3.05
N LEU A 115 1.06 -13.47 -4.20
CA LEU A 115 0.45 -13.91 -5.46
C LEU A 115 -0.05 -15.36 -5.36
N ALA A 116 0.68 -16.23 -4.67
CA ALA A 116 0.25 -17.61 -4.44
C ALA A 116 -1.05 -17.67 -3.60
N VAL A 117 -1.22 -16.79 -2.61
CA VAL A 117 -2.48 -16.66 -1.87
C VAL A 117 -3.61 -16.18 -2.77
N LEU A 118 -3.39 -15.12 -3.55
CA LEU A 118 -4.40 -14.60 -4.49
C LEU A 118 -4.83 -15.65 -5.50
N ARG A 119 -3.88 -16.37 -6.11
CA ARG A 119 -4.16 -17.45 -7.06
C ARG A 119 -4.96 -18.59 -6.44
N LYS A 120 -4.61 -19.00 -5.22
CA LYS A 120 -5.19 -20.20 -4.59
C LYS A 120 -6.52 -19.94 -3.89
N ALA A 121 -6.65 -18.80 -3.22
CA ALA A 121 -7.72 -18.52 -2.27
C ALA A 121 -8.39 -17.16 -2.48
N GLY A 122 -7.86 -16.33 -3.38
CA GLY A 122 -8.48 -15.08 -3.81
C GLY A 122 -8.26 -13.89 -2.87
N PRO A 123 -8.77 -12.71 -3.26
CA PRO A 123 -8.63 -11.46 -2.51
C PRO A 123 -9.14 -11.51 -1.07
N THR A 124 -10.27 -12.19 -0.83
CA THR A 124 -10.88 -12.27 0.50
C THR A 124 -9.95 -12.91 1.52
N GLU A 125 -9.25 -13.98 1.13
CA GLU A 125 -8.29 -14.67 1.99
C GLU A 125 -7.08 -13.79 2.31
N LEU A 126 -6.55 -13.07 1.31
CA LEU A 126 -5.43 -12.15 1.53
C LEU A 126 -5.77 -11.08 2.57
N ILE A 127 -6.97 -10.50 2.46
CA ILE A 127 -7.47 -9.51 3.42
C ILE A 127 -7.66 -10.15 4.80
N ALA A 128 -8.23 -11.36 4.87
CA ALA A 128 -8.43 -12.07 6.14
C ALA A 128 -7.11 -12.29 6.89
N ARG A 129 -6.07 -12.80 6.22
CA ARG A 129 -4.72 -12.97 6.80
C ARG A 129 -4.11 -11.65 7.27
N THR A 130 -4.34 -10.58 6.51
CA THR A 130 -3.90 -9.24 6.90
C THR A 130 -4.56 -8.81 8.21
N ARG A 131 -5.87 -9.08 8.38
CA ARG A 131 -6.60 -8.78 9.63
C ARG A 131 -6.12 -9.63 10.80
N GLU A 132 -5.78 -10.90 10.58
CA GLU A 132 -5.22 -11.76 11.64
C GLU A 132 -3.91 -11.18 12.19
N VAL A 133 -3.02 -10.72 11.31
CA VAL A 133 -1.77 -10.07 11.72
C VAL A 133 -2.04 -8.75 12.45
N GLU A 134 -2.93 -7.91 11.92
CA GLU A 134 -3.31 -6.65 12.58
C GLU A 134 -3.91 -6.88 13.99
N ALA A 135 -4.73 -7.93 14.15
CA ALA A 135 -5.34 -8.31 15.42
C ALA A 135 -4.31 -8.82 16.44
N SER A 136 -3.17 -9.35 15.99
CA SER A 136 -2.06 -9.75 16.85
C SER A 136 -1.26 -8.55 17.40
N ASP A 137 -1.44 -7.36 16.82
CA ASP A 137 -0.77 -6.12 17.22
C ASP A 137 -1.77 -4.94 17.20
N PRO A 138 -2.87 -4.99 17.98
CA PRO A 138 -4.01 -4.09 17.83
C PRO A 138 -3.66 -2.61 18.07
N ASN A 139 -2.59 -2.37 18.82
CA ASN A 139 -2.06 -1.07 19.20
C ASN A 139 -0.86 -0.62 18.34
N GLY A 140 -0.45 -1.39 17.33
CA GLY A 140 0.59 -0.96 16.39
C GLY A 140 1.98 -0.81 17.00
N MET A 141 2.28 -1.58 18.04
CA MET A 141 3.56 -1.51 18.75
C MET A 141 4.63 -2.34 18.05
N ARG A 142 4.25 -3.51 17.50
CA ARG A 142 5.16 -4.36 16.72
C ARG A 142 5.39 -3.78 15.33
N TRP A 143 4.33 -3.31 14.67
CA TRP A 143 4.40 -2.66 13.36
C TRP A 143 3.78 -1.25 13.43
N PRO A 144 4.61 -0.20 13.60
CA PRO A 144 4.13 1.17 13.80
C PRO A 144 3.28 1.69 12.64
N ARG A 145 2.07 2.16 12.96
CA ARG A 145 1.08 2.61 11.98
C ARG A 145 0.06 3.56 12.60
N GLY A 146 -0.55 4.43 11.78
CA GLY A 146 -1.49 5.46 12.24
C GLY A 146 -2.89 4.95 12.60
N LYS A 147 -3.21 3.68 12.31
CA LYS A 147 -4.49 3.05 12.61
C LYS A 147 -4.33 1.54 12.70
N ALA A 148 -5.18 0.90 13.51
CA ALA A 148 -5.15 -0.55 13.72
C ALA A 148 -5.24 -1.32 12.41
N SER A 149 -6.16 -0.88 11.52
CA SER A 149 -6.43 -1.44 10.20
C SER A 149 -6.68 -0.35 9.16
N ASP A 150 -6.24 -0.56 7.92
CA ASP A 150 -6.67 0.23 6.74
C ASP A 150 -7.91 -0.33 6.09
N ASP A 151 -8.54 0.45 5.22
CA ASP A 151 -9.38 -0.11 4.18
C ASP A 151 -8.51 -0.96 3.23
N ALA A 152 -8.90 -2.21 3.01
CA ALA A 152 -8.15 -3.14 2.19
C ALA A 152 -8.98 -3.52 0.96
N THR A 153 -8.43 -3.29 -0.22
CA THR A 153 -9.02 -3.68 -1.50
C THR A 153 -7.97 -4.43 -2.30
N ALA A 154 -8.35 -5.59 -2.85
CA ALA A 154 -7.51 -6.37 -3.73
C ALA A 154 -8.32 -6.82 -4.95
N VAL A 155 -7.73 -6.67 -6.13
CA VAL A 155 -8.23 -7.20 -7.40
C VAL A 155 -7.20 -8.18 -7.91
N TRP A 156 -7.67 -9.35 -8.33
CA TRP A 156 -6.85 -10.40 -8.95
C TRP A 156 -7.41 -10.70 -10.34
N TRP A 157 -6.51 -10.79 -11.32
CA TRP A 157 -6.85 -11.18 -12.68
C TRP A 157 -5.76 -12.08 -13.25
N SER A 158 -6.11 -13.23 -13.80
CA SER A 158 -5.18 -14.17 -14.45
C SER A 158 -5.45 -14.29 -15.95
N THR A 159 -4.40 -14.57 -16.72
CA THR A 159 -4.50 -14.77 -18.18
C THR A 159 -5.06 -16.15 -18.55
N GLY A 160 -5.11 -17.08 -17.59
CA GLY A 160 -5.74 -18.39 -17.73
C GLY A 160 -7.03 -18.48 -16.94
N ASP A 161 -8.15 -18.30 -17.64
CA ASP A 161 -9.48 -18.87 -17.39
C ASP A 161 -10.01 -19.46 -18.71
#